data_AF-A0A8S9WXA4-F1
#
_entry.id   AF-A0A8S9WXA4-F1
#
_cell.length_a   1.000
_cell.length_b   1.000
_cell.length_c   1.000
_cell.angle_alpha   90.00
_cell.angle_beta   90.00
_cell.angle_gamma   90.00
#
_symmetry.space_group_name_H-M   'P 1'
#
loop_
_entity.id
_entity.type
_entity.pdbx_description
1 polymer ?
#
loop_
_entity_poly.entity_id
_entity_poly.type
_entity_poly.pdbx_seq_one_letter_code
_entity_poly.pdbx_strand_id
1 'polypeptide(L)'
;MGVYMSKPVKDKESSDLNGKLLKCGASSMQGWRVSQEDAHNCCVEFDGDISLFAVYDGHGGHEVAEYASSHLPNVIKQNEAYKSGDYQKALIDSFLDFDATLKTEAVMTELQKIAKEGKKTKDGAGGDCGETDDEEDEETAVAKLREEANMPLAEVIAIAARCSGSSKDSEVSSSSSGPSSSLTNGSSEESSTSSKPDSENQRSSKTDRG
;
A
#
# COMPACT_ATOMS: atom_id res chain seq x y z
N MET A 1 -15.88 -8.15 4.58
CA MET A 1 -15.02 -8.47 3.41
C MET A 1 -13.67 -7.82 3.63
N GLY A 2 -12.58 -8.42 3.15
CA GLY A 2 -11.22 -7.90 3.36
C GLY A 2 -10.90 -6.64 2.53
N VAL A 3 -9.64 -6.19 2.59
CA VAL A 3 -9.09 -4.98 1.95
C VAL A 3 -9.11 -4.98 0.40
N TYR A 4 -9.64 -6.03 -0.22
CA TYR A 4 -9.61 -6.25 -1.67
C TYR A 4 -11.00 -6.29 -2.28
N MET A 5 -11.14 -5.70 -3.46
CA MET A 5 -12.33 -5.77 -4.30
C MET A 5 -12.40 -7.09 -5.07
N SER A 6 -13.59 -7.46 -5.54
CA SER A 6 -13.80 -8.66 -6.38
C SER A 6 -13.22 -8.52 -7.79
N LYS A 7 -13.01 -7.28 -8.25
CA LYS A 7 -12.38 -6.93 -9.54
C LYS A 7 -11.51 -5.69 -9.35
N PRO A 8 -10.41 -5.56 -10.09
CA PRO A 8 -9.58 -4.37 -10.01
C PRO A 8 -10.20 -3.20 -10.78
N VAL A 9 -10.09 -2.01 -10.23
CA VAL A 9 -10.29 -0.75 -10.95
C VAL A 9 -9.08 -0.54 -11.87
N LYS A 10 -9.32 -0.51 -13.18
CA LYS A 10 -8.29 -0.41 -14.21
C LYS A 10 -8.16 0.98 -14.82
N ASP A 11 -9.01 1.91 -14.39
CA ASP A 11 -8.95 3.29 -14.84
C ASP A 11 -7.63 3.91 -14.42
N LYS A 12 -7.01 4.62 -15.35
CA LYS A 12 -5.70 5.23 -15.17
C LYS A 12 -5.87 6.74 -15.21
N GLU A 13 -5.35 7.40 -14.20
CA GLU A 13 -5.14 8.84 -14.25
C GLU A 13 -3.72 9.06 -14.75
N SER A 14 -3.61 9.34 -16.05
CA SER A 14 -2.33 9.57 -16.71
C SER A 14 -2.17 11.06 -17.04
N SER A 15 -0.95 11.56 -16.88
CA SER A 15 -0.58 12.91 -17.27
C SER A 15 0.75 12.91 -17.99
N ASP A 16 0.85 13.76 -19.03
CA ASP A 16 2.08 14.03 -19.77
C ASP A 16 2.41 15.51 -19.61
N LEU A 17 3.62 15.82 -19.16
CA LEU A 17 4.07 17.17 -18.88
C LEU A 17 5.37 17.46 -19.64
N ASN A 18 5.44 18.64 -20.24
CA ASN A 18 6.59 19.09 -20.99
C ASN A 18 7.14 20.35 -20.31
N GLY A 19 8.33 20.25 -19.74
CA GLY A 19 9.09 21.39 -19.23
C GLY A 19 10.12 21.88 -20.25
N LYS A 20 10.82 22.98 -19.91
CA LYS A 20 11.91 23.51 -20.74
C LYS A 20 13.10 22.56 -20.85
N LEU A 21 13.42 21.84 -19.76
CA LEU A 21 14.60 21.00 -19.64
C LEU A 21 14.32 19.50 -19.86
N LEU A 22 13.10 19.06 -19.53
CA LEU A 22 12.72 17.65 -19.53
C LEU A 22 11.25 17.46 -19.90
N LYS A 23 10.89 16.22 -20.21
CA LYS A 23 9.50 15.77 -20.36
C LYS A 23 9.26 14.65 -19.36
N CYS A 24 8.10 14.62 -18.74
CA CYS A 24 7.72 13.53 -17.83
C CYS A 24 6.32 13.01 -18.17
N GLY A 25 6.10 11.73 -17.86
CA GLY A 25 4.78 11.12 -17.87
C GLY A 25 4.56 10.45 -16.52
N ALA A 26 3.34 10.54 -16.00
CA ALA A 26 2.92 9.89 -14.76
C ALA A 26 1.60 9.15 -14.99
N SER A 27 1.39 8.06 -14.25
CA SER A 27 0.11 7.35 -14.25
C SER A 27 -0.12 6.70 -12.89
N SER A 28 -1.30 6.91 -12.33
CA SER A 28 -1.79 6.20 -11.13
C SER A 28 -2.96 5.28 -11.50
N MET A 29 -3.18 4.23 -10.72
CA MET A 29 -4.28 3.27 -10.88
C MET A 29 -4.57 2.60 -9.53
N GLN A 30 -5.83 2.56 -9.09
CA GLN A 30 -6.22 1.98 -7.80
C GLN A 30 -6.02 0.45 -7.73
N GLY A 31 -6.30 -0.26 -8.82
CA GLY A 31 -6.16 -1.71 -8.87
C GLY A 31 -7.15 -2.43 -7.95
N TRP A 32 -6.67 -3.37 -7.14
CA TRP A 32 -7.51 -4.27 -6.34
C TRP A 32 -7.93 -3.73 -4.98
N ARG A 33 -7.35 -2.60 -4.55
CA ARG A 33 -7.65 -1.98 -3.25
C ARG A 33 -9.04 -1.34 -3.28
N VAL A 34 -9.66 -1.24 -2.11
CA VAL A 34 -10.97 -0.58 -1.93
C VAL A 34 -10.90 0.95 -2.08
N SER A 35 -9.75 1.54 -1.80
CA SER A 35 -9.42 2.97 -1.88
C SER A 35 -8.12 3.15 -2.66
N GLN A 36 -8.02 4.27 -3.38
CA GLN A 36 -6.72 4.79 -3.83
C GLN A 36 -6.20 5.73 -2.75
N GLU A 37 -5.05 5.40 -2.18
CA GLU A 37 -4.40 6.16 -1.11
C GLU A 37 -3.12 6.85 -1.59
N ASP A 38 -2.70 6.58 -2.84
CA ASP A 38 -1.54 7.21 -3.46
C ASP A 38 -1.82 8.64 -3.92
N ALA A 39 -0.82 9.51 -3.79
CA ALA A 39 -0.77 10.83 -4.41
C ALA A 39 0.61 11.06 -5.06
N HIS A 40 0.73 12.07 -5.93
CA HIS A 40 2.01 12.38 -6.55
C HIS A 40 2.14 13.85 -6.97
N ASN A 41 3.38 14.31 -7.15
CA ASN A 41 3.69 15.58 -7.80
C ASN A 41 4.55 15.36 -9.04
N CYS A 42 4.25 16.09 -10.10
CA CYS A 42 5.10 16.23 -11.28
C CYS A 42 5.29 17.71 -11.61
N CYS A 43 6.13 18.39 -10.83
CA CYS A 43 6.43 19.81 -11.01
C CYS A 43 7.64 19.97 -11.95
N VAL A 44 7.39 19.93 -13.27
CA VAL A 44 8.44 20.08 -14.29
C VAL A 44 9.12 21.46 -14.25
N GLU A 45 8.40 22.49 -13.83
CA GLU A 45 8.93 23.84 -13.58
C GLU A 45 8.70 24.19 -12.11
N PHE A 46 9.48 23.56 -11.23
CA PHE A 46 9.34 23.76 -9.80
C PHE A 46 9.91 25.12 -9.39
N ASP A 47 11.19 25.39 -9.68
CA ASP A 47 11.82 26.68 -9.39
C ASP A 47 13.00 26.96 -10.33
N GLY A 48 12.85 27.93 -11.24
CA GLY A 48 13.84 28.22 -12.26
C GLY A 48 14.17 26.98 -13.11
N ASP A 49 15.39 26.48 -12.97
CA ASP A 49 15.92 25.30 -13.67
C ASP A 49 15.76 24.00 -12.86
N ILE A 50 14.98 24.02 -11.77
CA ILE A 50 14.75 22.87 -10.88
C ILE A 50 13.36 22.29 -11.15
N SER A 51 13.29 20.97 -11.21
CA SER A 51 12.03 20.19 -11.25
C SER A 51 11.89 19.35 -9.98
N LEU A 52 10.66 19.14 -9.52
CA LEU A 52 10.34 18.31 -8.36
C LEU A 52 9.36 17.20 -8.75
N PHE A 53 9.69 15.97 -8.38
CA PHE A 53 8.85 14.81 -8.56
C PHE A 53 8.74 14.06 -7.23
N ALA A 54 7.54 13.61 -6.88
CA ALA A 54 7.29 12.88 -5.66
C ALA A 54 6.13 11.91 -5.84
N VAL A 55 6.19 10.78 -5.13
CA VAL A 55 5.10 9.82 -4.99
C VAL A 55 4.90 9.58 -3.50
N TYR A 56 3.66 9.64 -3.06
CA TYR A 56 3.24 9.47 -1.67
C TYR A 56 2.33 8.25 -1.64
N ASP A 57 2.73 7.21 -0.91
CA ASP A 57 1.96 5.97 -0.71
C ASP A 57 1.26 6.08 0.65
N GLY A 58 -0.05 6.33 0.62
CA GLY A 58 -0.88 6.44 1.82
C GLY A 58 -1.16 5.06 2.44
N HIS A 59 -1.28 5.02 3.77
CA HIS A 59 -1.64 3.79 4.47
C HIS A 59 -2.62 4.06 5.60
N GLY A 60 -3.84 3.55 5.44
CA GLY A 60 -4.92 3.73 6.42
C GLY A 60 -5.72 5.01 6.21
N GLY A 61 -5.56 5.65 5.05
CA GLY A 61 -6.17 6.93 4.69
C GLY A 61 -5.37 7.63 3.58
N HIS A 62 -6.06 8.35 2.69
CA HIS A 62 -5.45 9.09 1.59
C HIS A 62 -5.10 10.54 1.97
N GLU A 63 -5.64 11.04 3.08
CA GLU A 63 -5.63 12.46 3.45
C GLU A 63 -4.22 13.04 3.64
N VAL A 64 -3.30 12.30 4.26
CA VAL A 64 -1.93 12.78 4.47
C VAL A 64 -1.13 12.77 3.17
N ALA A 65 -1.33 11.76 2.31
CA ALA A 65 -0.67 11.68 1.00
C ALA A 65 -1.13 12.84 0.09
N GLU A 66 -2.43 13.11 0.07
CA GLU A 66 -3.02 14.23 -0.68
C GLU A 66 -2.55 15.58 -0.11
N TYR A 67 -2.57 15.75 1.21
CA TYR A 67 -2.08 16.96 1.88
C TYR A 67 -0.59 17.21 1.59
N ALA A 68 0.25 16.16 1.62
CA ALA A 68 1.66 16.23 1.26
C ALA A 68 1.84 16.69 -0.19
N SER A 69 1.06 16.14 -1.13
CA SER A 69 1.14 16.53 -2.53
C SER A 69 0.82 18.01 -2.77
N SER A 70 -0.03 18.61 -1.92
CA SER A 70 -0.43 20.02 -2.04
C SER A 70 0.52 20.99 -1.33
N HIS A 71 1.11 20.57 -0.21
CA HIS A 71 1.81 21.48 0.71
C HIS A 71 3.32 21.30 0.74
N LEU A 72 3.83 20.05 0.68
CA LEU A 72 5.25 19.77 0.80
C LEU A 72 6.13 20.51 -0.24
N PRO A 73 5.73 20.64 -1.52
CA PRO A 73 6.47 21.43 -2.49
C PRO A 73 6.68 22.89 -2.05
N ASN A 74 5.70 23.50 -1.40
CA ASN A 74 5.78 24.88 -0.93
C ASN A 74 6.64 24.99 0.34
N VAL A 75 6.56 24.02 1.25
CA VAL A 75 7.42 23.96 2.45
C VAL A 75 8.90 23.89 2.03
N ILE A 76 9.22 23.05 1.05
CA ILE A 76 10.59 22.93 0.52
C ILE A 76 11.09 24.28 -0.02
N LYS A 77 10.29 24.99 -0.82
CA LYS A 77 10.66 26.31 -1.36
C LYS A 77 10.89 27.39 -0.31
N GLN A 78 10.12 27.33 0.77
CA GLN A 78 10.18 28.33 1.84
C GLN A 78 11.37 28.11 2.78
N ASN A 79 11.95 26.90 2.80
CA ASN A 79 13.07 26.56 3.64
C ASN A 79 14.32 27.41 3.33
N GLU A 80 14.97 27.93 4.36
CA GLU A 80 16.18 28.75 4.22
C GLU A 80 17.36 27.96 3.63
N ALA A 81 17.49 26.67 3.96
CA ALA A 81 18.52 25.81 3.37
C ALA A 81 18.29 25.57 1.87
N TYR A 82 17.02 25.57 1.41
CA TYR A 82 16.73 25.47 -0.02
C TYR A 82 17.18 26.73 -0.75
N LYS A 83 16.88 27.91 -0.19
CA LYS A 83 17.26 29.21 -0.76
C LYS A 83 18.78 29.42 -0.77
N SER A 84 19.52 28.81 0.15
CA SER A 84 20.98 28.85 0.17
C SER A 84 21.64 27.82 -0.76
N GLY A 85 20.86 26.92 -1.39
CA GLY A 85 21.34 25.87 -2.29
C GLY A 85 21.79 24.58 -1.58
N ASP A 86 21.59 24.46 -0.27
CA ASP A 86 21.83 23.22 0.48
C ASP A 86 20.58 22.32 0.45
N TYR A 87 20.37 21.68 -0.69
CA TYR A 87 19.18 20.86 -0.94
C TYR A 87 19.06 19.64 -0.01
N GLN A 88 20.20 19.06 0.43
CA GLN A 88 20.17 17.90 1.32
C GLN A 88 19.59 18.29 2.67
N LYS A 89 20.11 19.37 3.27
CA LYS A 89 19.59 19.88 4.53
C LYS A 89 18.17 20.40 4.38
N ALA A 90 17.86 21.07 3.27
CA ALA A 90 16.52 21.56 2.98
C ALA A 90 15.47 20.45 2.98
N LEU A 91 15.74 19.31 2.35
CA LEU A 91 14.80 18.20 2.32
C LEU A 91 14.60 17.61 3.71
N ILE A 92 15.67 17.40 4.48
CA ILE A 92 15.57 16.88 5.85
C ILE A 92 14.74 17.82 6.72
N ASP A 93 15.10 19.10 6.75
CA ASP A 93 14.43 20.12 7.57
C ASP A 93 12.96 20.27 7.14
N SER A 94 12.68 20.30 5.83
CA SER A 94 11.30 20.45 5.32
C SER A 94 10.40 19.28 5.67
N PHE A 95 10.91 18.04 5.67
CA PHE A 95 10.12 16.88 6.08
C PHE A 95 9.83 16.89 7.59
N LEU A 96 10.80 17.31 8.41
CA LEU A 96 10.61 17.43 9.86
C LEU A 96 9.62 18.55 10.20
N ASP A 97 9.74 19.71 9.56
CA ASP A 97 8.82 20.83 9.74
C ASP A 97 7.42 20.45 9.27
N PHE A 98 7.31 19.79 8.12
CA PHE A 98 6.03 19.29 7.60
C PHE A 98 5.37 18.32 8.59
N ASP A 99 6.07 17.31 9.12
CA ASP A 99 5.52 16.39 10.12
C ASP A 99 5.09 17.11 11.41
N ALA A 100 5.84 18.12 11.84
CA ALA A 100 5.47 18.92 13.00
C ALA A 100 4.15 19.67 12.77
N THR A 101 3.89 20.15 11.54
CA THR A 101 2.63 20.84 11.22
C THR A 101 1.40 19.94 11.23
N LEU A 102 1.55 18.64 10.94
CA LEU A 102 0.42 17.67 10.93
C LEU A 102 -0.28 17.57 12.29
N LYS A 103 0.44 17.87 13.38
CA LYS A 103 -0.08 17.82 14.76
C LYS A 103 -0.84 19.08 15.16
N THR A 104 -0.88 20.10 14.30
CA THR A 104 -1.56 21.37 14.61
C THR A 104 -3.06 21.25 14.33
N GLU A 105 -3.89 21.91 15.14
CA GLU A 105 -5.36 21.84 15.02
C GLU A 105 -5.87 22.32 13.65
N ALA A 106 -5.21 23.32 13.08
CA ALA A 106 -5.54 23.84 11.76
C ALA A 106 -5.39 22.77 10.67
N VAL A 107 -4.25 22.06 10.67
CA VAL A 107 -3.98 20.99 9.70
C VAL A 107 -4.85 19.77 9.96
N MET A 108 -5.07 19.39 11.23
CA MET A 108 -6.00 18.29 11.55
C MET A 108 -7.42 18.54 11.00
N THR A 109 -7.91 19.78 11.09
CA THR A 109 -9.21 20.16 10.54
C THR A 109 -9.23 20.07 9.01
N GLU A 110 -8.13 20.37 8.35
CA GLU A 110 -7.99 20.24 6.89
C GLU A 110 -7.93 18.78 6.46
N LEU A 111 -7.14 17.94 7.13
CA LEU A 111 -7.07 16.50 6.89
C LEU A 111 -8.45 15.84 7.04
N GLN A 112 -9.24 16.23 8.04
CA GLN A 112 -10.62 15.77 8.21
C GLN A 112 -11.54 16.16 7.06
N LYS A 113 -11.32 17.33 6.43
CA LYS A 113 -12.09 17.74 5.24
C LYS A 113 -11.71 16.88 4.04
N ILE A 114 -10.42 16.68 3.80
CA ILE A 114 -9.91 15.84 2.72
C ILE A 114 -10.46 14.40 2.85
N ALA A 115 -10.47 13.85 4.06
CA ALA A 115 -11.04 12.53 4.33
C ALA A 115 -12.55 12.46 4.00
N LYS A 116 -13.32 13.52 4.30
CA LYS A 116 -14.77 13.59 3.98
C LYS A 116 -15.05 13.77 2.49
N GLU A 117 -14.22 14.54 1.79
CA GLU A 117 -14.37 14.78 0.34
C GLU A 117 -14.09 13.51 -0.47
N GLY A 118 -13.11 12.71 -0.05
CA GLY A 118 -12.82 11.40 -0.64
C GLY A 118 -13.95 10.37 -0.51
N LYS A 119 -14.85 10.51 0.48
CA LYS A 119 -16.04 9.64 0.64
C LYS A 119 -17.18 10.02 -0.32
N LYS A 120 -17.44 11.32 -0.52
CA LYS A 120 -18.60 11.81 -1.31
C LYS A 120 -18.56 11.42 -2.79
N THR A 121 -17.38 11.16 -3.35
CA THR A 121 -17.23 10.76 -4.75
C THR A 121 -17.59 9.29 -5.01
N LYS A 122 -17.84 8.48 -3.96
CA LYS A 122 -18.13 7.04 -4.08
C LYS A 122 -19.61 6.65 -4.09
N ASP A 123 -20.55 7.58 -3.89
CA ASP A 123 -21.99 7.26 -3.82
C ASP A 123 -22.66 6.97 -5.19
N GLY A 124 -21.89 6.92 -6.28
CA GLY A 124 -22.41 6.70 -7.64
C GLY A 124 -22.48 5.25 -8.13
N ALA A 125 -21.98 4.26 -7.38
CA ALA A 125 -21.95 2.87 -7.83
C ALA A 125 -22.24 1.87 -6.69
N GLY A 126 -23.52 1.80 -6.30
CA GLY A 126 -24.21 0.57 -5.89
C GLY A 126 -23.49 -0.33 -4.89
N GLY A 127 -23.62 0.01 -3.61
CA GLY A 127 -23.34 -0.86 -2.48
C GLY A 127 -23.84 -0.19 -1.21
N ASP A 128 -25.10 -0.47 -0.86
CA ASP A 128 -25.68 -0.14 0.44
C ASP A 128 -24.76 -0.65 1.57
N CYS A 129 -23.99 0.26 2.13
CA CYS A 129 -23.45 0.15 3.47
C CYS A 129 -23.98 1.37 4.22
N GLY A 130 -25.09 1.19 4.93
CA GLY A 130 -25.62 2.21 5.82
C GLY A 130 -24.55 2.65 6.82
N GLU A 131 -24.14 3.91 6.73
CA GLU A 131 -23.52 4.61 7.85
C GLU A 131 -24.66 5.03 8.78
N THR A 132 -24.73 4.43 9.97
CA THR A 132 -25.30 5.11 11.12
C THR A 132 -24.26 6.09 11.63
N ASP A 133 -24.64 7.36 11.77
CA ASP A 133 -23.94 8.33 12.60
C ASP A 133 -23.95 7.80 14.04
N ASP A 134 -22.91 7.05 14.44
CA ASP A 134 -22.71 6.58 15.81
C ASP A 134 -21.24 6.81 16.19
N GLU A 135 -20.90 8.03 16.63
CA GLU A 135 -19.62 8.32 17.30
C GLU A 135 -19.45 7.49 18.62
N GLU A 136 -20.48 6.75 19.05
CA GLU A 136 -20.43 5.81 20.18
C GLU A 136 -19.90 4.40 19.83
N ASP A 137 -19.77 4.05 18.53
CA ASP A 137 -19.42 2.68 18.11
C ASP A 137 -17.90 2.44 17.98
N GLU A 138 -17.08 3.48 17.78
CA GLU A 138 -15.62 3.31 17.61
C GLU A 138 -14.89 2.96 18.93
N GLU A 139 -15.23 3.61 20.05
CA GLU A 139 -14.62 3.29 21.35
C GLU A 139 -14.99 1.87 21.78
N THR A 140 -16.23 1.47 21.49
CA THR A 140 -16.75 0.12 21.74
C THR A 140 -16.07 -0.93 20.82
N ALA A 141 -15.79 -0.60 19.56
CA ALA A 141 -15.08 -1.47 18.62
C ALA A 141 -13.59 -1.65 18.99
N VAL A 142 -12.91 -0.56 19.38
CA VAL A 142 -11.52 -0.61 19.84
C VAL A 142 -11.40 -1.41 21.15
N ALA A 143 -12.37 -1.30 22.06
CA ALA A 143 -12.43 -2.09 23.28
C ALA A 143 -12.58 -3.60 22.97
N LYS A 144 -13.45 -3.97 22.04
CA LYS A 144 -13.64 -5.36 21.59
C LYS A 144 -12.37 -5.95 20.95
N LEU A 145 -11.66 -5.18 20.12
CA LEU A 145 -10.39 -5.61 19.52
C LEU A 145 -9.28 -5.81 20.56
N ARG A 146 -9.22 -4.97 21.59
CA ARG A 146 -8.31 -5.14 22.73
C ARG A 146 -8.63 -6.38 23.56
N GLU A 147 -9.91 -6.70 23.71
CA GLU A 147 -10.36 -7.90 24.40
C GLU A 147 -9.99 -9.16 23.60
N GLU A 148 -10.22 -9.17 22.29
CA GLU A 148 -9.81 -10.25 21.38
C GLU A 148 -8.30 -10.50 21.39
N ALA A 149 -7.50 -9.44 21.41
CA ALA A 149 -6.05 -9.55 21.47
C ALA A 149 -5.52 -10.21 22.77
N ASN A 150 -6.32 -10.19 23.84
CA ASN A 150 -5.97 -10.79 25.13
C ASN A 150 -6.56 -12.20 25.33
N MET A 151 -7.36 -12.70 24.38
CA MET A 151 -7.89 -14.05 24.45
C MET A 151 -6.85 -15.11 24.02
N PRO A 152 -6.87 -16.31 24.62
CA PRO A 152 -6.05 -17.41 24.16
C PRO A 152 -6.40 -17.78 22.71
N LEU A 153 -5.39 -18.08 21.90
CA LEU A 153 -5.53 -18.28 20.45
C LEU A 153 -6.60 -19.30 20.05
N ALA A 154 -6.80 -20.34 20.87
CA ALA A 154 -7.84 -21.35 20.64
C ALA A 154 -9.27 -20.77 20.65
N GLU A 155 -9.51 -19.75 21.47
CA GLU A 155 -10.81 -19.13 21.68
C GLU A 155 -11.15 -18.16 20.54
N VAL A 156 -10.14 -17.40 20.09
CA VAL A 156 -10.24 -16.55 18.89
C VAL A 156 -10.56 -17.38 17.64
N ILE A 157 -9.90 -18.53 17.47
CA ILE A 157 -10.16 -19.45 16.35
C ILE A 157 -11.60 -20.03 16.43
N ALA A 158 -12.09 -20.36 17.63
CA ALA A 158 -13.44 -20.87 17.81
C ALA A 158 -14.53 -19.82 17.50
N ILE A 159 -14.29 -18.56 17.85
CA ILE A 159 -15.17 -17.44 17.53
C ILE A 159 -15.20 -17.20 16.02
N ALA A 160 -14.03 -17.18 15.36
CA ALA A 160 -13.94 -17.05 13.91
C ALA A 160 -14.64 -18.21 13.17
N ALA A 161 -14.51 -19.44 13.65
CA ALA A 161 -15.19 -20.60 13.10
C ALA A 161 -16.72 -20.49 13.22
N ARG A 162 -17.23 -20.00 14.35
CA ARG A 162 -18.67 -19.77 14.56
C ARG A 162 -19.23 -18.67 13.66
N CYS A 163 -18.48 -17.60 13.42
CA CYS A 163 -18.91 -16.51 12.54
C CYS A 163 -18.89 -16.89 11.05
N SER A 164 -18.15 -17.94 10.67
CA SER A 164 -18.05 -18.41 9.27
C SER A 164 -19.15 -19.38 8.82
N GLY A 165 -20.02 -19.84 9.73
CA GLY A 165 -20.98 -20.91 9.48
C GLY A 165 -22.44 -20.53 9.66
N SER A 166 -23.04 -19.81 8.70
CA SER A 166 -24.49 -19.72 8.58
C SER A 166 -24.96 -19.76 7.11
N SER A 167 -24.99 -20.97 6.55
CA SER A 167 -25.88 -21.37 5.43
C SER A 167 -25.98 -22.91 5.37
N LYS A 168 -27.10 -23.46 5.87
CA LYS A 168 -27.90 -24.65 5.40
C LYS A 168 -27.15 -25.97 5.05
N ASP A 169 -27.53 -27.20 5.42
CA ASP A 169 -28.80 -27.84 5.84
C ASP A 169 -28.56 -29.23 6.51
N SER A 170 -29.54 -29.67 7.32
CA SER A 170 -30.09 -31.02 7.59
C SER A 170 -29.24 -32.29 7.82
N GLU A 171 -29.64 -33.02 8.87
CA GLU A 171 -29.25 -34.35 9.37
C GLU A 171 -29.14 -35.50 8.35
N VAL A 172 -28.14 -36.38 8.52
CA VAL A 172 -28.32 -37.86 8.48
C VAL A 172 -27.34 -38.54 9.46
N SER A 173 -27.90 -39.38 10.31
CA SER A 173 -27.27 -40.32 11.24
C SER A 173 -26.52 -41.48 10.56
N SER A 174 -25.36 -41.92 11.08
CA SER A 174 -25.09 -43.34 11.39
C SER A 174 -23.66 -43.61 11.90
N SER A 175 -23.62 -44.26 13.07
CA SER A 175 -22.70 -45.30 13.55
C SER A 175 -21.18 -45.21 13.34
N SER A 176 -20.51 -45.08 14.49
CA SER A 176 -19.29 -45.78 14.94
C SER A 176 -18.73 -46.91 14.06
N SER A 177 -17.43 -46.82 13.72
CA SER A 177 -16.41 -47.83 14.08
C SER A 177 -15.03 -47.38 13.60
N GLY A 178 -14.05 -47.46 14.50
CA GLY A 178 -12.63 -47.21 14.24
C GLY A 178 -11.91 -48.35 13.49
N PRO A 179 -10.59 -48.21 13.30
CA PRO A 179 -9.90 -48.53 12.04
C PRO A 179 -9.17 -49.88 12.04
N SER A 180 -8.79 -50.39 10.87
CA SER A 180 -7.73 -51.41 10.76
C SER A 180 -7.12 -51.54 9.36
N SER A 181 -5.87 -51.98 9.36
CA SER A 181 -4.98 -52.44 8.28
C SER A 181 -4.32 -51.35 7.43
N SER A 182 -3.03 -51.01 7.61
CA SER A 182 -1.76 -51.76 7.56
C SER A 182 -1.10 -51.76 6.18
N LEU A 183 0.08 -51.11 6.15
CA LEU A 183 1.31 -51.48 5.45
C LEU A 183 1.29 -51.54 3.90
N THR A 184 2.17 -50.76 3.28
CA THR A 184 3.31 -51.31 2.53
C THR A 184 4.40 -50.26 2.33
N ASN A 185 5.64 -50.69 2.61
CA ASN A 185 6.89 -50.02 2.31
C ASN A 185 7.18 -50.02 0.80
N GLY A 186 7.93 -49.02 0.34
CA GLY A 186 8.61 -49.02 -0.95
C GLY A 186 9.77 -48.02 -0.95
N SER A 187 10.91 -48.41 -0.39
CA SER A 187 12.21 -47.75 -0.57
C SER A 187 12.95 -48.38 -1.75
N SER A 188 13.55 -47.56 -2.60
CA SER A 188 14.81 -47.78 -3.35
C SER A 188 15.18 -46.43 -3.96
N GLU A 189 16.14 -45.68 -3.39
CA GLU A 189 17.60 -45.75 -3.65
C GLU A 189 17.93 -45.51 -5.13
N GLU A 190 18.34 -44.28 -5.47
CA GLU A 190 19.72 -43.80 -5.59
C GLU A 190 20.37 -44.18 -6.93
N SER A 191 20.79 -43.19 -7.74
CA SER A 191 22.21 -43.04 -8.09
C SER A 191 22.49 -41.70 -8.78
N SER A 192 23.64 -41.16 -8.43
CA SER A 192 24.30 -39.92 -8.80
C SER A 192 25.01 -39.97 -10.16
N THR A 193 25.36 -38.80 -10.70
CA THR A 193 26.65 -38.44 -11.37
C THR A 193 26.45 -37.08 -12.09
N SER A 194 26.81 -35.93 -11.52
CA SER A 194 28.13 -35.25 -11.60
C SER A 194 28.86 -35.32 -12.95
N SER A 195 29.03 -34.17 -13.64
CA SER A 195 30.31 -33.70 -14.22
C SER A 195 30.20 -32.31 -14.88
N LYS A 196 30.76 -31.32 -14.17
CA LYS A 196 31.62 -30.17 -14.52
C LYS A 196 31.58 -29.40 -15.87
N PRO A 197 32.07 -28.14 -15.85
CA PRO A 197 32.02 -27.17 -16.94
C PRO A 197 33.28 -27.19 -17.82
N ASP A 198 33.18 -26.66 -19.04
CA ASP A 198 34.35 -26.39 -19.89
C ASP A 198 34.40 -24.95 -20.39
N SER A 199 35.63 -24.50 -20.54
CA SER A 199 36.12 -23.13 -20.56
C SER A 199 36.53 -22.64 -21.96
N GLU A 200 36.78 -21.32 -22.03
CA GLU A 200 37.71 -20.62 -22.93
C GLU A 200 37.50 -20.65 -24.44
N ASN A 201 37.42 -19.44 -25.01
CA ASN A 201 38.21 -19.15 -26.20
C ASN A 201 38.67 -17.68 -26.19
N GLN A 202 39.97 -17.46 -25.93
CA GLN A 202 40.66 -16.23 -26.29
C GLN A 202 41.03 -16.29 -27.77
N ARG A 203 40.92 -15.15 -28.48
CA ARG A 203 41.86 -14.87 -29.58
C ARG A 203 42.21 -13.39 -29.63
N SER A 204 43.52 -13.16 -29.60
CA SER A 204 44.24 -11.91 -29.57
C SER A 204 44.75 -11.50 -30.96
N SER A 205 45.38 -10.31 -31.00
CA SER A 205 46.16 -9.64 -32.05
C SER A 205 45.36 -8.74 -33.02
N LYS A 206 45.77 -7.53 -33.38
CA LYS A 206 47.11 -6.93 -33.48
C LYS A 206 47.01 -5.39 -33.67
N THR A 207 48.01 -4.64 -33.15
CA THR A 207 48.72 -3.43 -33.68
C THR A 207 48.08 -2.59 -34.81
N ASP A 208 48.20 -1.26 -34.91
CA ASP A 208 49.42 -0.44 -35.00
C ASP A 208 49.04 1.07 -35.10
N ARG A 209 50.02 1.94 -35.32
CA ARG A 209 50.15 3.40 -35.13
C ARG A 209 49.30 4.27 -36.07
N GLY A 210 49.16 5.55 -35.67
CA GLY A 210 48.75 6.67 -36.54
C GLY A 210 48.20 7.85 -35.76
#